data_AF-A0A661J1V9-F1
#
_entry.id   AF-A0A661J1V9-F1
#
_cell.length_a   1.000
_cell.length_b   1.000
_cell.length_c   1.000
_cell.angle_alpha   90.00
_cell.angle_beta   90.00
_cell.angle_gamma   90.00
#
_symmetry.space_group_name_H-M   'P 1'
#
loop_
_entity.id
_entity.type
_entity.pdbx_description
1 polymer ?
#
loop_
_entity_poly.entity_id
_entity_poly.type
_entity_poly.pdbx_seq_one_letter_code
_entity_poly.pdbx_strand_id
1 'polypeptide(L)'
;MEMIPERVKETWGANEDYQEIFEEFTLGEYEVWRILTKWEDRFFADHYIHHPDADRVIFLHLECPKKSFDEFKLLYEEMIGTIELKP
;
A
#
# COMPACT_ATOMS: atom_id res chain seq x y z
N MET A 1 -5.22 -15.35 -5.72
CA MET A 1 -5.53 -13.92 -5.55
C MET A 1 -7.03 -13.81 -5.39
N GLU A 2 -7.52 -13.72 -4.15
CA GLU A 2 -8.96 -13.50 -3.92
C GLU A 2 -9.26 -12.02 -4.18
N MET A 3 -10.12 -11.78 -5.17
CA MET A 3 -10.68 -10.46 -5.45
C MET A 3 -11.50 -10.00 -4.24
N ILE A 4 -11.37 -8.73 -3.88
CA ILE A 4 -12.22 -8.08 -2.87
C ILE A 4 -13.70 -8.35 -3.23
N PRO A 5 -14.51 -8.91 -2.31
CA PRO A 5 -15.91 -9.24 -2.58
C PRO A 5 -16.72 -8.01 -3.02
N GLU A 6 -17.56 -8.14 -4.06
CA GLU A 6 -18.33 -7.02 -4.65
C GLU A 6 -19.17 -6.23 -3.62
N ARG A 7 -19.71 -6.89 -2.59
CA ARG A 7 -20.45 -6.23 -1.49
C ARG A 7 -19.63 -5.22 -0.69
N VAL A 8 -18.30 -5.36 -0.66
CA VAL A 8 -17.37 -4.45 0.01
C VAL A 8 -17.07 -3.25 -0.90
N LYS A 9 -17.01 -3.47 -2.22
CA LYS A 9 -16.93 -2.37 -3.20
C LYS A 9 -18.16 -1.46 -3.15
N GLU A 10 -19.36 -1.97 -2.86
CA GLU A 10 -20.55 -1.13 -2.76
C GLU A 10 -20.60 -0.26 -1.49
N THR A 11 -19.91 -0.64 -0.41
CA THR A 11 -19.84 0.17 0.82
C THR A 11 -18.68 1.17 0.82
N TRP A 12 -17.61 0.89 0.07
CA TRP A 12 -16.38 1.71 0.04
C TRP A 12 -16.26 2.51 -1.28
N GLY A 13 -16.64 1.91 -2.40
CA GLY A 13 -16.62 2.48 -3.75
C GLY A 13 -17.86 3.28 -4.14
N ALA A 14 -18.79 3.53 -3.21
CA ALA A 14 -19.88 4.49 -3.38
C ALA A 14 -19.44 5.94 -3.05
N ASN A 15 -18.19 6.13 -2.62
CA ASN A 15 -17.63 7.43 -2.28
C ASN A 15 -16.80 7.96 -3.47
N GLU A 16 -17.19 9.10 -4.06
CA GLU A 16 -16.56 9.68 -5.26
C GLU A 16 -15.07 10.00 -5.06
N ASP A 17 -14.63 10.14 -3.81
CA ASP A 17 -13.25 10.39 -3.42
C ASP A 17 -12.37 9.13 -3.30
N TYR A 18 -12.95 7.92 -3.43
CA TYR A 18 -12.19 6.67 -3.34
C TYR A 18 -11.31 6.47 -4.58
N GLN A 19 -10.00 6.33 -4.39
CA GLN A 19 -9.06 6.00 -5.45
C GLN A 19 -8.06 4.96 -4.97
N GLU A 20 -7.83 3.94 -5.79
CA GLU A 20 -6.79 2.93 -5.59
C GLU A 20 -5.79 2.97 -6.74
N ILE A 21 -4.51 2.89 -6.40
CA ILE A 21 -3.41 2.69 -7.35
C ILE A 21 -2.65 1.44 -6.92
N PHE A 22 -2.53 0.50 -7.85
CA PHE A 22 -1.79 -0.74 -7.66
C PHE A 22 -0.42 -0.60 -8.29
N GLU A 23 0.62 -0.91 -7.53
CA GLU A 23 2.00 -0.79 -7.96
C GLU A 23 2.80 -2.03 -7.54
N GLU A 24 3.72 -2.44 -8.39
CA GLU A 24 4.61 -3.57 -8.14
C GLU A 24 6.05 -3.09 -8.30
N PHE A 25 6.90 -3.38 -7.33
CA PHE A 25 8.33 -3.04 -7.36
C PHE A 25 9.13 -4.00 -6.48
N THR A 26 10.45 -3.83 -6.44
CA THR A 26 11.33 -4.67 -5.63
C THR A 26 12.06 -3.87 -4.56
N LEU A 27 12.28 -4.50 -3.39
CA LEU A 27 13.17 -4.02 -2.34
C LEU A 27 14.29 -5.04 -2.16
N GLY A 28 15.41 -4.84 -2.87
CA GLY A 28 16.46 -5.86 -2.95
C GLY A 28 15.96 -7.09 -3.72
N GLU A 29 15.96 -8.26 -3.08
CA GLU A 29 15.46 -9.52 -3.64
C GLU A 29 13.96 -9.79 -3.37
N TYR A 30 13.30 -8.89 -2.62
CA TYR A 30 11.91 -9.05 -2.23
C TYR A 30 10.99 -8.42 -3.26
N GLU A 31 9.94 -9.16 -3.63
CA GLU A 31 8.85 -8.64 -4.46
C GLU A 31 7.86 -7.88 -3.57
N VAL A 32 7.46 -6.69 -3.99
CA VAL A 32 6.54 -5.84 -3.24
C VAL A 32 5.33 -5.53 -4.09
N TRP A 33 4.15 -5.86 -3.57
CA TRP A 33 2.87 -5.37 -4.09
C TRP A 33 2.34 -4.29 -3.18
N ARG A 34 1.99 -3.15 -3.77
CA ARG A 34 1.56 -1.97 -3.07
C ARG A 34 0.19 -1.52 -3.55
N ILE A 35 -0.67 -1.18 -2.60
CA ILE A 35 -1.97 -0.55 -2.84
C ILE A 35 -1.95 0.81 -2.16
N LEU A 36 -2.05 1.86 -2.96
CA LEU A 36 -2.20 3.22 -2.48
C LEU A 36 -3.67 3.60 -2.54
N THR A 37 -4.27 3.86 -1.38
CA THR A 37 -5.71 4.16 -1.28
C THR A 37 -5.90 5.58 -0.77
N LYS A 38 -6.65 6.40 -1.49
CA LYS A 38 -7.16 7.68 -1.01
C LYS A 38 -8.65 7.51 -0.74
N TRP A 39 -9.10 7.92 0.44
CA TRP A 39 -10.51 7.82 0.82
C TRP A 39 -10.87 8.91 1.81
N GLU A 40 -11.88 9.71 1.49
CA GLU A 40 -12.34 10.86 2.29
C GLU A 40 -11.18 11.80 2.68
N ASP A 41 -10.86 11.89 3.97
CA ASP A 41 -9.78 12.69 4.54
C ASP A 41 -8.53 11.85 4.89
N ARG A 42 -8.43 10.62 4.37
CA ARG A 42 -7.34 9.67 4.66
C ARG A 42 -6.63 9.18 3.40
N PHE A 43 -5.39 8.78 3.63
CA PHE A 43 -4.54 8.08 2.71
C PHE A 43 -3.98 6.83 3.39
N PHE A 44 -3.94 5.73 2.65
CA PHE A 44 -3.37 4.46 3.07
C PHE A 44 -2.34 3.98 2.05
N ALA A 45 -1.29 3.33 2.55
CA ALA A 45 -0.33 2.60 1.73
C ALA A 45 -0.14 1.20 2.33
N ASP A 46 -0.75 0.21 1.67
CA ASP A 46 -0.66 -1.20 2.02
C ASP A 46 0.44 -1.87 1.20
N HIS A 47 1.42 -2.46 1.87
CA HIS A 47 2.51 -3.20 1.23
C HIS A 47 2.46 -4.65 1.62
N TYR A 48 2.59 -5.51 0.62
CA TYR A 48 2.76 -6.94 0.76
C TYR A 48 4.14 -7.26 0.23
N ILE A 49 5.08 -7.53 1.14
CA ILE A 49 6.47 -7.82 0.80
C ILE A 49 6.69 -9.32 0.89
N HIS A 50 6.97 -9.93 -0.25
CA HIS A 50 7.14 -11.36 -0.44
C HIS A 50 8.63 -11.71 -0.42
N HIS A 51 9.01 -12.63 0.48
CA HIS A 51 10.35 -13.21 0.47
C HIS A 51 10.42 -14.30 -0.62
N PRO A 52 11.43 -14.31 -1.50
CA PRO A 52 11.52 -15.28 -2.61
C PRO A 52 11.59 -16.73 -2.13
N ASP A 53 12.34 -16.99 -1.05
CA ASP A 53 12.59 -18.35 -0.54
C ASP A 53 11.69 -18.79 0.63
N ALA A 54 10.78 -17.94 1.10
CA ALA A 54 9.95 -18.26 2.26
C ALA A 54 8.48 -17.99 1.94
N ASP A 55 7.61 -18.90 2.37
CA ASP A 55 6.15 -18.69 2.36
C ASP A 55 5.74 -17.72 3.48
N ARG A 56 6.35 -16.54 3.46
CA ARG A 56 6.19 -15.47 4.45
C ARG A 56 5.96 -14.16 3.70
N VAL A 57 4.93 -13.46 4.14
CA VAL A 57 4.59 -12.12 3.66
C VAL A 57 4.71 -11.15 4.82
N ILE A 58 5.53 -10.11 4.64
CA ILE A 58 5.55 -8.97 5.57
C ILE A 58 4.49 -8.00 5.08
N PHE A 59 3.56 -7.65 5.97
CA PHE A 59 2.54 -6.65 5.69
C PHE A 59 2.91 -5.32 6.38
N LEU A 60 3.02 -4.24 5.61
CA LEU A 60 3.22 -2.89 6.14
C LEU A 60 2.04 -2.01 5.73
N HIS A 61 1.32 -1.52 6.75
CA HIS A 61 0.24 -0.56 6.57
C HIS A 61 0.69 0.81 7.06
N LEU A 62 0.48 1.82 6.24
CA LEU A 62 0.74 3.22 6.58
C LEU A 62 -0.52 4.03 6.37
N GLU A 63 -0.90 4.82 7.36
CA GLU A 63 -2.09 5.68 7.33
C GLU A 63 -1.68 7.12 7.63
N CYS A 64 -2.20 8.08 6.85
CA CYS A 64 -2.11 9.49 7.17
C CYS A 64 -3.32 10.30 6.69
N PRO A 65 -3.55 11.51 7.23
CA PRO A 65 -4.56 12.42 6.69
C PRO A 65 -4.27 12.82 5.24
N LYS A 66 -5.27 12.85 4.36
CA LYS A 66 -5.19 13.25 2.94
C LYS A 66 -4.59 14.64 2.76
N LYS A 67 -4.87 15.58 3.66
CA LYS A 67 -4.28 16.94 3.63
C LYS A 67 -2.76 16.93 3.77
N SER A 68 -2.22 15.90 4.43
CA SER A 68 -0.79 15.70 4.63
C SER A 68 -0.18 14.78 3.56
N PHE A 69 -0.99 14.17 2.69
CA PHE A 69 -0.51 13.18 1.73
C PHE A 69 0.54 13.76 0.77
N ASP A 70 0.30 14.92 0.17
CA ASP A 70 1.23 15.48 -0.81
C ASP A 70 2.57 15.87 -0.17
N GLU A 71 2.56 16.31 1.09
CA GLU A 71 3.76 16.59 1.88
C GLU A 71 4.47 15.30 2.32
N PHE A 72 3.69 14.29 2.71
CA PHE A 72 4.19 13.04 3.27
C PHE A 72 4.66 12.06 2.19
N LYS A 73 4.12 12.14 0.97
CA LYS A 73 4.43 11.19 -0.11
C LYS A 73 5.93 11.06 -0.35
N LEU A 74 6.64 12.19 -0.46
CA LEU A 74 8.09 12.16 -0.71
C LEU A 74 8.86 11.50 0.43
N LEU A 75 8.54 11.86 1.68
CA LEU A 75 9.15 11.27 2.87
C LEU A 75 8.87 9.77 2.97
N TYR A 76 7.64 9.38 2.65
CA TYR A 76 7.21 7.99 2.63
C TYR A 76 7.92 7.17 1.56
N GLU A 77 8.03 7.68 0.33
CA GLU A 77 8.76 7.00 -0.76
C GLU A 77 10.26 6.89 -0.44
N GLU A 78 10.85 7.89 0.24
CA GLU A 78 12.20 7.81 0.76
C GLU A 78 12.31 6.72 1.84
N MET A 79 11.39 6.71 2.81
CA MET A 79 11.36 5.72 3.89
C MET A 79 11.24 4.30 3.35
N ILE A 80 10.28 4.02 2.44
CA ILE A 80 10.10 2.68 1.88
C ILE A 80 11.33 2.24 1.07
N GLY A 81 11.94 3.16 0.30
CA GLY A 81 13.16 2.90 -0.47
C GLY A 81 14.39 2.64 0.40
N THR A 82 14.37 3.04 1.67
CA THR A 82 15.46 2.79 2.63
C THR A 82 15.28 1.51 3.45
N ILE A 83 14.16 0.79 3.29
CA ILE A 83 13.95 -0.46 4.03
C ILE A 83 14.93 -1.52 3.52
N GLU A 84 15.88 -1.88 4.39
CA GLU A 84 16.74 -3.04 4.22
C GLU A 84 16.19 -4.23 5.00
N LEU A 85 15.64 -5.22 4.30
CA LEU A 85 15.21 -6.47 4.90
C LEU A 85 16.42 -7.40 5.04
N LYS A 86 16.72 -7.79 6.28
CA LYS A 86 17.75 -8.80 6.57
C LYS A 86 17.12 -10.20 6.57
N PRO A 87 17.88 -11.24 6.19
CA PRO A 87 17.42 -12.63 6.21
C PRO A 87 16.85 -13.08 7.56
#